data_AF-A0A7R6Z6E4-F1
#
_entry.id   AF-A0A7R6Z6E4-F1
#
_cell.length_a   1.000
_cell.length_b   1.000
_cell.length_c   1.000
_cell.angle_alpha   90.00
_cell.angle_beta   90.00
_cell.angle_gamma   90.00
#
_symmetry.space_group_name_H-M   'P 1'
#
loop_
_entity.id
_entity.type
_entity.pdbx_description
1 polymer ?
#
loop_
_entity_poly.entity_id
_entity_poly.type
_entity_poly.pdbx_seq_one_letter_code
_entity_poly.pdbx_strand_id
1 'polypeptide(L)'
;MQSGDYYEHGAEPGQGYRNGVRSGRLKTAEGFVEYSAPQVAGRDEPFRSEIREHLKERTEALEDLAAELLARGLSVRDIEDVFHDETGRLLLSNTAVSEIGERPWADYQEFATSILA
;
A
#
# COMPACT_ATOMS: atom_id res chain seq x y z
N MET A 1 -21.57 -30.12 -33.76
CA MET A 1 -20.82 -29.40 -32.71
C MET A 1 -21.52 -28.07 -32.53
N GLN A 2 -22.21 -27.88 -31.40
CA GLN A 2 -22.98 -26.65 -31.14
C GLN A 2 -21.99 -25.54 -30.81
N SER A 3 -22.00 -24.50 -31.64
CA SER A 3 -21.29 -23.24 -31.42
C SER A 3 -21.81 -22.63 -30.13
N GLY A 4 -20.94 -22.46 -29.12
CA GLY A 4 -21.30 -21.72 -27.93
C GLY A 4 -21.66 -20.30 -28.34
N ASP A 5 -22.90 -19.90 -28.09
CA ASP A 5 -23.37 -18.55 -28.31
C ASP A 5 -22.45 -17.58 -27.57
N TYR A 6 -21.74 -16.73 -28.32
CA TYR A 6 -20.97 -15.65 -27.76
C TYR A 6 -21.95 -14.71 -27.06
N TYR A 7 -21.87 -14.63 -25.73
CA TYR A 7 -22.59 -13.65 -24.95
C TYR A 7 -22.27 -12.26 -25.49
N GLU A 8 -23.27 -11.57 -26.06
CA GLU A 8 -23.14 -10.21 -26.54
C GLU A 8 -23.08 -9.28 -25.32
N HIS A 9 -21.91 -8.71 -25.07
CA HIS A 9 -21.70 -7.81 -23.93
C HIS A 9 -22.42 -6.48 -24.20
N GLY A 10 -23.49 -6.21 -23.46
CA GLY A 10 -24.23 -4.93 -23.50
C GLY A 10 -23.48 -3.73 -22.91
N ALA A 11 -22.15 -3.76 -22.89
CA ALA A 11 -21.33 -2.65 -22.44
C ALA A 11 -21.09 -1.68 -23.61
N GLU A 12 -21.24 -0.38 -23.35
CA GLU A 12 -20.91 0.63 -24.37
C GLU A 12 -19.46 0.48 -24.86
N PRO A 13 -19.18 0.75 -26.15
CA PRO A 13 -17.83 0.70 -26.69
C PRO A 13 -16.84 1.47 -25.81
N GLY A 14 -15.75 0.82 -25.40
CA GLY A 14 -14.70 1.41 -24.56
C GLY A 14 -14.91 1.30 -23.03
N GLN A 15 -16.11 0.93 -22.56
CA GLN A 15 -16.35 0.70 -21.11
C GLN A 15 -15.82 -0.64 -20.62
N GLY A 16 -15.44 -1.54 -21.52
CA GLY A 16 -15.03 -2.90 -21.17
C GLY A 16 -16.09 -3.70 -20.41
N TYR A 17 -15.73 -4.92 -20.04
CA TYR A 17 -16.61 -5.86 -19.36
C TYR A 17 -15.88 -6.53 -18.20
N ARG A 18 -16.64 -6.90 -17.17
CA ARG A 18 -16.09 -7.65 -16.04
C ARG A 18 -15.79 -9.08 -16.48
N ASN A 19 -14.55 -9.50 -16.31
CA ASN A 19 -14.03 -10.81 -16.66
C ASN A 19 -13.47 -11.51 -15.42
N GLY A 20 -14.32 -11.72 -14.42
CA GLY A 20 -13.96 -12.43 -13.19
C GLY A 20 -13.53 -11.55 -12.01
N VAL A 21 -12.86 -12.19 -11.05
CA VAL A 21 -12.32 -11.58 -9.83
C VAL A 21 -10.95 -12.14 -9.51
N ARG A 22 -10.08 -11.28 -8.98
CA ARG A 22 -8.79 -11.65 -8.40
C ARG A 22 -8.85 -11.53 -6.88
N SER A 23 -8.56 -12.61 -6.16
CA SER A 23 -8.39 -12.56 -4.72
C SER A 23 -7.07 -11.86 -4.37
N GLY A 24 -7.08 -11.09 -3.29
CA GLY A 24 -5.89 -10.45 -2.73
C GLY A 24 -5.98 -10.39 -1.20
N ARG A 25 -4.84 -10.07 -0.58
CA ARG A 25 -4.73 -9.96 0.87
C ARG A 25 -4.10 -8.63 1.24
N LEU A 26 -4.66 -7.95 2.22
CA LEU A 26 -4.15 -6.70 2.78
C LEU A 26 -3.64 -6.96 4.19
N LYS A 27 -2.44 -6.46 4.51
CA LYS A 27 -1.91 -6.45 5.87
C LYS A 27 -2.55 -5.28 6.62
N THR A 28 -3.16 -5.54 7.76
CA THR A 28 -3.68 -4.51 8.69
C THR A 28 -3.12 -4.75 10.09
N ALA A 29 -3.40 -3.82 11.01
CA ALA A 29 -3.00 -3.94 12.41
C ALA A 29 -3.70 -5.13 13.10
N GLU A 30 -4.94 -5.42 12.71
CA GLU A 30 -5.79 -6.48 13.27
C GLU A 30 -5.55 -7.85 12.63
N GLY A 31 -4.70 -7.94 11.60
CA GLY A 31 -4.41 -9.19 10.93
C GLY A 31 -4.27 -9.07 9.41
N PHE A 32 -4.82 -10.06 8.70
CA PHE A 32 -4.91 -10.04 7.25
C PHE A 32 -6.36 -9.94 6.84
N VAL A 33 -6.66 -9.02 5.93
CA VAL A 33 -7.99 -8.88 5.33
C VAL A 33 -7.95 -9.43 3.91
N GLU A 34 -8.77 -10.43 3.62
CA GLU A 34 -8.96 -10.92 2.25
C GLU A 34 -9.95 -10.03 1.49
N TYR A 35 -9.67 -9.78 0.22
CA TYR A 35 -10.56 -9.01 -0.65
C TYR A 35 -10.59 -9.60 -2.06
N SER A 36 -11.64 -9.24 -2.81
CA SER A 36 -11.80 -9.60 -4.23
C SER A 36 -11.79 -8.33 -5.08
N ALA A 37 -10.83 -8.25 -6.01
CA ALA A 37 -10.75 -7.16 -6.98
C ALA A 37 -11.41 -7.57 -8.31
N PRO A 38 -12.33 -6.78 -8.88
CA PRO A 38 -12.87 -7.04 -10.21
C PRO A 38 -11.77 -7.06 -11.27
N GLN A 39 -11.83 -8.04 -12.18
CA GLN A 39 -11.02 -8.03 -13.39
C GLN A 39 -11.86 -7.42 -14.51
N VAL A 40 -11.35 -6.40 -15.20
CA VAL A 40 -12.05 -5.70 -16.28
C VAL A 40 -11.22 -5.84 -17.56
N ALA A 41 -11.84 -6.30 -18.64
CA ALA A 41 -11.25 -6.50 -19.96
C ALA A 41 -11.96 -5.64 -21.01
N GLY A 42 -11.38 -5.49 -22.20
CA GLY A 42 -12.03 -4.75 -23.31
C GLY A 42 -12.06 -3.22 -23.13
N ARG A 43 -11.12 -2.67 -22.35
CA ARG A 43 -10.83 -1.22 -22.29
C ARG A 43 -9.46 -0.96 -22.92
N ASP A 44 -9.26 0.23 -23.46
CA ASP A 44 -7.96 0.69 -23.94
C ASP A 44 -6.96 0.88 -22.77
N GLU A 45 -7.45 1.33 -21.62
CA GLU A 45 -6.68 1.48 -20.40
C GLU A 45 -7.05 0.43 -19.34
N PRO A 46 -6.07 -0.13 -18.60
CA PRO A 46 -6.36 -1.05 -17.50
C PRO A 46 -7.19 -0.39 -16.40
N PHE A 47 -8.21 -1.09 -15.90
CA PHE A 47 -8.95 -0.64 -14.72
C PHE A 47 -8.03 -0.57 -13.50
N ARG A 48 -7.94 0.63 -12.90
CA ARG A 48 -7.29 0.88 -11.61
C ARG A 48 -8.36 1.29 -10.59
N SER A 49 -8.30 0.70 -9.40
CA SER A 49 -9.21 1.04 -8.31
C SER A 49 -8.62 2.20 -7.51
N GLU A 50 -9.38 3.32 -7.41
CA GLU A 50 -8.98 4.48 -6.60
C GLU A 50 -8.75 4.09 -5.13
N ILE A 51 -9.67 3.30 -4.56
CA ILE A 51 -9.53 2.83 -3.17
C ILE A 51 -8.24 2.02 -2.96
N ARG A 52 -7.83 1.19 -3.93
CA ARG A 52 -6.59 0.41 -3.81
C ARG A 52 -5.33 1.27 -3.73
N GLU A 53 -5.33 2.47 -4.28
CA GLU A 53 -4.20 3.40 -4.15
C GLU A 53 -4.08 3.93 -2.72
N HIS A 54 -5.18 3.97 -1.97
CA HIS A 54 -5.22 4.40 -0.58
C HIS A 54 -5.03 3.25 0.43
N LEU A 55 -5.23 2.00 0.02
CA LEU A 55 -5.00 0.82 0.85
C LEU A 55 -3.50 0.49 0.91
N LYS A 56 -2.77 1.27 1.72
CA LYS A 56 -1.35 1.04 2.01
C LYS A 56 -1.17 -0.23 2.86
N GLU A 57 -0.03 -0.89 2.70
CA GLU A 57 0.35 -2.07 3.50
C GLU A 57 0.70 -1.71 4.96
N ARG A 58 0.85 -0.42 5.26
CA ARG A 58 1.20 0.15 6.57
C ARG A 58 0.19 1.22 6.94
N THR A 59 -0.16 1.29 8.22
CA THR A 59 -0.99 2.37 8.76
C THR A 59 -0.13 3.61 8.99
N GLU A 60 -0.65 4.78 8.64
CA GLU A 60 0.00 6.09 8.85
C GLU A 60 0.50 6.26 10.30
N ALA A 61 -0.30 5.86 11.29
CA ALA A 61 0.09 5.93 12.70
C ALA A 61 1.36 5.14 13.07
N LEU A 62 1.63 4.02 12.38
CA LEU A 62 2.88 3.26 12.60
C LEU A 62 4.07 3.98 11.96
N GLU A 63 3.86 4.62 10.81
CA GLU A 63 4.89 5.42 10.12
C GLU A 63 5.25 6.65 10.95
N ASP A 64 4.25 7.36 11.49
CA ASP A 64 4.44 8.52 12.37
C ASP A 64 5.20 8.13 13.65
N LEU A 65 4.81 7.03 14.29
CA LEU A 65 5.51 6.54 15.48
C LEU A 65 6.96 6.17 15.18
N ALA A 66 7.23 5.53 14.04
CA ALA A 66 8.61 5.20 13.65
C ALA A 66 9.44 6.47 13.41
N ALA A 67 8.89 7.47 12.72
CA ALA A 67 9.55 8.78 12.51
C ALA A 67 9.83 9.48 13.85
N GLU A 68 8.88 9.43 14.78
CA GLU A 68 9.02 9.96 16.13
C GLU A 68 10.13 9.28 16.96
N LEU A 69 10.29 7.97 16.84
CA LEU A 69 11.35 7.23 17.53
C LEU A 69 12.72 7.50 16.90
N LEU A 70 12.80 7.61 15.57
CA LEU A 70 14.00 8.04 14.86
C LEU A 70 14.43 9.43 15.31
N ALA A 71 13.50 10.39 15.41
CA ALA A 71 13.78 11.75 15.87
C ALA A 71 14.27 11.80 17.33
N ARG A 72 13.89 10.81 18.16
CA ARG A 72 14.40 10.66 19.53
C ARG A 72 15.76 9.94 19.61
N GLY A 73 16.30 9.51 18.48
CA GLY A 73 17.63 8.90 18.38
C GLY A 73 17.66 7.40 18.63
N LEU A 74 16.53 6.69 18.56
CA LEU A 74 16.54 5.23 18.61
C LEU A 74 17.15 4.66 17.33
N SER A 75 17.87 3.54 17.46
CA SER A 75 18.41 2.86 16.30
C SER A 75 17.30 2.15 15.52
N VAL A 76 17.47 2.01 14.20
CA VAL A 76 16.51 1.30 13.34
C VAL A 76 16.25 -0.14 13.84
N ARG A 77 17.24 -0.77 14.48
CA ARG A 77 17.10 -2.11 15.08
C ARG A 77 16.25 -2.07 16.35
N ASP A 78 16.51 -1.14 17.26
CA ASP A 78 15.71 -1.00 18.48
C ASP A 78 14.25 -0.67 18.14
N ILE A 79 14.04 0.14 17.09
CA ILE A 79 12.71 0.45 16.59
C ILE A 79 12.01 -0.82 16.07
N GLU A 80 12.66 -1.60 15.22
CA GLU A 80 12.14 -2.88 14.74
C GLU A 80 11.77 -3.84 15.90
N ASP A 81 12.63 -3.93 16.91
CA ASP A 81 12.38 -4.78 18.08
C ASP A 81 11.11 -4.37 18.86
N VAL A 82 10.79 -3.08 18.90
CA VAL A 82 9.55 -2.56 19.53
C VAL A 82 8.31 -2.75 18.66
N PHE A 83 8.46 -2.87 17.34
CA PHE A 83 7.34 -3.02 16.39
C PHE A 83 6.85 -4.46 16.22
N HIS A 84 6.56 -5.11 17.35
CA HIS A 84 5.87 -6.40 17.40
C HIS A 84 4.47 -6.24 18.00
N ASP A 85 3.47 -6.93 17.45
CA ASP A 85 2.16 -7.00 18.09
C ASP A 85 2.13 -7.97 19.28
N GLU A 86 0.97 -8.09 19.92
CA GLU A 86 0.74 -9.00 21.06
C GLU A 86 1.00 -10.49 20.74
N THR A 87 1.02 -10.85 19.45
CA THR A 87 1.33 -12.22 18.98
C THR A 87 2.80 -12.42 18.63
N GLY A 88 3.62 -11.36 18.74
CA GLY A 88 5.02 -11.37 18.32
C GLY A 88 5.20 -11.24 16.80
N ARG A 89 4.17 -10.80 16.07
CA ARG A 89 4.28 -10.57 14.62
C ARG A 89 4.89 -9.21 14.36
N LEU A 90 5.86 -9.18 13.45
CA LEU A 90 6.52 -7.96 13.02
C LEU A 90 5.57 -7.04 12.26
N LEU A 91 5.35 -5.85 12.80
CA LEU A 91 4.50 -4.80 12.24
C LEU A 91 5.28 -3.95 11.22
N LEU A 92 6.49 -3.51 11.59
CA LEU A 92 7.42 -2.75 10.74
C LEU A 92 8.83 -3.36 10.80
N SER A 93 9.45 -3.57 9.64
CA SER A 93 10.83 -4.07 9.54
C SER A 93 11.90 -2.97 9.59
N ASN A 94 13.16 -3.36 9.71
CA ASN A 94 14.28 -2.42 9.64
C ASN A 94 14.31 -1.62 8.33
N THR A 95 14.09 -2.31 7.20
CA THR A 95 14.01 -1.67 5.88
C THR A 95 12.86 -0.67 5.85
N ALA A 96 11.71 -1.06 6.40
CA ALA A 96 10.54 -0.22 6.49
C ALA A 96 10.80 1.08 7.25
N VAL A 97 11.42 0.98 8.43
CA VAL A 97 11.79 2.12 9.26
C VAL A 97 12.83 3.00 8.57
N SER A 98 13.80 2.40 7.86
CA SER A 98 14.80 3.16 7.10
C SER A 98 14.15 4.00 6.00
N GLU A 99 13.23 3.40 5.20
CA GLU A 99 12.48 4.12 4.17
C GLU A 99 11.66 5.29 4.74
N ILE A 100 11.03 5.09 5.90
CA ILE A 100 10.26 6.14 6.58
C ILE A 100 11.17 7.31 6.98
N GLY A 101 12.41 7.05 7.40
CA GLY A 101 13.36 8.08 7.79
C GLY A 101 13.86 8.96 6.65
N GLU A 102 13.84 8.48 5.41
CA GLU A 102 14.35 9.23 4.25
C GLU A 102 13.55 10.51 3.96
N ARG A 103 12.23 10.46 4.13
CA ARG A 103 11.34 11.62 3.85
C ARG A 103 11.58 12.80 4.80
N PRO A 104 11.47 12.66 6.13
CA PRO A 104 11.74 13.76 7.05
C PRO A 104 13.19 14.24 6.98
N TRP A 105 14.13 13.37 6.60
CA TRP A 105 15.51 13.77 6.35
C TRP A 105 15.65 14.69 5.13
N ALA A 106 14.98 14.37 4.02
CA ALA A 106 14.93 15.25 2.85
C ALA A 106 14.30 16.61 3.18
N ASP A 107 13.17 16.61 3.90
CA ASP A 107 12.50 17.84 4.35
C ASP A 107 13.43 18.70 5.23
N TYR A 108 14.20 18.06 6.13
CA TYR A 108 15.21 18.74 6.94
C TYR A 108 16.33 19.36 6.10
N GLN A 109 16.82 18.66 5.09
CA GLN A 109 17.89 19.16 4.20
C GLN A 109 17.44 20.39 3.41
N GLU A 110 16.21 20.36 2.87
CA GLU A 110 15.62 21.51 2.18
C GLU A 110 15.50 22.72 3.12
N PHE A 111 14.98 22.49 4.33
CA PHE A 111 14.85 23.53 5.35
C PHE A 111 16.22 24.13 5.74
N ALA A 112 17.21 23.29 6.03
CA ALA A 112 18.56 23.72 6.38
C ALA A 112 19.20 24.55 5.24
N THR A 113 18.99 24.15 3.99
CA THR A 113 19.49 24.88 2.82
C THR A 113 18.79 26.22 2.65
N SER A 114 17.48 26.29 2.90
CA SER A 114 16.70 27.54 2.84
C SER A 114 17.11 28.58 3.87
N ILE A 115 17.71 28.17 5.00
CA ILE A 115 18.19 29.10 6.05
C ILE A 115 19.61 29.60 5.75
N LEU A 116 20.39 28.84 4.98
CA LEU A 116 21.77 29.17 4.63
C LEU A 116 21.90 29.99 3.34
N ALA A 117 20.79 30.22 2.62
CA ALA A 117 20.69 31.07 1.43
C ALA A 117 20.25 32.49 1.78
#